data_AF-A0A1I2FFH5-F1
#
_entry.id   AF-A0A1I2FFH5-F1
#
_cell.length_a   1.000
_cell.length_b   1.000
_cell.length_c   1.000
_cell.angle_alpha   90.00
_cell.angle_beta   90.00
_cell.angle_gamma   90.00
#
_symmetry.space_group_name_H-M   'P 1'
#
loop_
_entity.id
_entity.type
_entity.pdbx_description
1 polymer ?
#
loop_
_entity_poly.entity_id
_entity_poly.type
_entity_poly.pdbx_seq_one_letter_code
_entity_poly.pdbx_strand_id
1 'polypeptide(L)'
;MTVAGVASTLIMLCGLSTALVLHLRSRTRRRQLEQERLAASWEALIRERDSARSEGAHLVQILSVYQRARRGSKAVVRWCDTGATQDAWFWDRHVPPGAYLLLRGHTGFGPHNHNPDVLYVHPHEVLRQLPAHAPGAWRSHNRPPI
;
A
#
# COMPACT_ATOMS: atom_id res chain seq x y z
N MET A 1 -45.06 33.54 -16.04
CA MET A 1 -43.64 33.15 -15.97
C MET A 1 -42.89 33.87 -17.08
N THR A 2 -41.95 34.75 -16.76
CA THR A 2 -41.22 35.54 -17.76
C THR A 2 -40.13 34.70 -18.41
N VAL A 3 -39.95 34.86 -19.72
CA VAL A 3 -38.93 34.15 -20.53
C VAL A 3 -37.51 34.29 -19.93
N ALA A 4 -37.24 35.41 -19.26
CA ALA A 4 -35.98 35.66 -18.54
C ALA A 4 -35.74 34.72 -17.34
N GLY A 5 -36.78 34.31 -16.61
CA GLY A 5 -36.65 33.38 -15.48
C GLY A 5 -36.30 31.95 -15.93
N VAL A 6 -36.78 31.55 -17.11
CA VAL A 6 -36.50 30.24 -17.72
C VAL A 6 -35.08 30.19 -18.29
N ALA A 7 -34.62 31.27 -18.91
CA ALA A 7 -33.25 31.37 -19.43
C ALA A 7 -32.19 31.32 -18.32
N SER A 8 -32.40 32.03 -17.21
CA SER A 8 -31.46 32.03 -16.07
C SER A 8 -31.38 30.67 -15.35
N THR A 9 -32.50 29.94 -15.26
CA THR A 9 -32.52 28.59 -14.68
C THR A 9 -31.81 27.58 -15.59
N LEU A 10 -32.01 27.66 -16.91
CA LEU A 10 -31.29 26.83 -17.89
C LEU A 10 -29.77 27.04 -17.82
N ILE A 11 -29.30 28.28 -17.71
CA ILE A 11 -27.86 28.59 -17.60
C ILE A 11 -27.26 28.03 -16.30
N MET A 12 -27.95 28.20 -15.17
CA MET A 12 -27.54 27.63 -13.88
C MET A 12 -27.48 26.09 -13.91
N LEU A 13 -28.49 25.44 -14.51
CA LEU A 13 -28.54 23.99 -14.69
C LEU A 13 -27.37 23.49 -15.56
N CYS A 14 -27.08 24.16 -16.69
CA CYS A 14 -25.93 23.85 -17.54
C CYS A 14 -24.58 24.07 -16.83
N GLY A 15 -24.48 25.12 -16.00
CA GLY A 15 -23.28 25.37 -15.19
C GLY A 15 -23.04 24.27 -14.15
N LEU A 16 -24.08 23.87 -13.43
CA LEU A 16 -24.04 22.79 -12.44
C LEU A 16 -23.72 21.44 -13.07
N SER A 17 -24.34 21.09 -14.20
CA SER A 17 -24.05 19.83 -14.90
C SER A 17 -22.60 19.79 -15.41
N THR A 18 -22.09 20.90 -15.95
CA THR A 18 -20.71 20.99 -16.43
C THR A 18 -19.72 20.87 -15.28
N ALA A 19 -19.95 21.58 -14.17
CA ALA A 19 -19.12 21.48 -12.97
C ALA A 19 -19.11 20.06 -12.39
N LEU A 20 -20.26 19.38 -12.36
CA LEU A 20 -20.37 18.00 -11.92
C LEU A 20 -19.56 17.05 -12.83
N VAL A 21 -19.68 17.19 -14.15
CA VAL A 21 -18.92 16.37 -15.11
C VAL A 21 -17.41 16.58 -14.96
N LEU A 22 -16.94 17.82 -14.83
CA LEU A 22 -15.54 18.13 -14.60
C LEU A 22 -15.04 17.56 -13.26
N HIS A 23 -15.85 17.64 -12.20
CA HIS A 23 -15.54 17.07 -10.90
C HIS A 23 -15.40 15.54 -10.97
N LEU A 24 -16.33 14.85 -11.63
CA LEU A 24 -16.29 13.40 -11.82
C LEU A 24 -15.09 12.97 -12.68
N ARG A 25 -14.81 13.69 -13.78
CA ARG A 25 -13.63 13.43 -14.62
C ARG A 25 -12.34 13.65 -13.86
N SER A 26 -12.22 14.72 -13.08
CA SER A 26 -11.02 14.99 -12.28
C SER A 26 -10.80 13.93 -11.20
N ARG A 27 -11.87 13.47 -10.53
CA ARG A 27 -11.80 12.35 -9.59
C ARG A 27 -11.34 11.06 -10.27
N THR A 28 -11.89 10.77 -11.44
CA THR A 28 -11.53 9.56 -12.21
C THR A 28 -10.07 9.60 -12.63
N ARG A 29 -9.63 10.75 -13.20
CA ARG A 29 -8.23 10.95 -13.59
C ARG A 29 -7.28 10.87 -12.41
N ARG A 30 -7.61 11.47 -11.26
CA ARG A 30 -6.79 11.37 -10.04
C ARG A 30 -6.66 9.91 -9.58
N ARG A 31 -7.75 9.13 -9.64
CA ARG A 31 -7.71 7.71 -9.32
C ARG A 31 -6.84 6.93 -10.30
N GLN A 32 -6.93 7.20 -11.60
CA GLN A 32 -6.09 6.57 -12.62
C GLN A 32 -4.61 6.87 -12.39
N LEU A 33 -4.25 8.14 -12.18
CA LEU A 33 -2.88 8.55 -11.90
C LEU A 33 -2.33 7.89 -10.64
N GLU A 34 -3.13 7.77 -9.58
CA GLU A 34 -2.72 7.06 -8.37
C GLU A 34 -2.51 5.55 -8.62
N GLN A 35 -3.38 4.92 -9.41
CA GLN A 35 -3.22 3.51 -9.79
C GLN A 35 -1.94 3.30 -10.64
N GLU A 36 -1.67 4.17 -11.60
CA GLU A 36 -0.43 4.16 -12.40
C GLU A 36 0.80 4.33 -11.52
N ARG A 37 0.78 5.31 -10.59
CA ARG A 37 1.87 5.56 -9.64
C ARG A 37 2.15 4.34 -8.76
N LEU A 38 1.09 3.68 -8.27
CA LEU A 38 1.21 2.47 -7.45
C LEU A 38 1.70 1.28 -8.26
N ALA A 39 1.25 1.11 -9.49
CA ALA A 39 1.75 0.08 -10.40
C ALA A 39 3.26 0.25 -10.64
N ALA A 40 3.70 1.47 -10.98
CA ALA A 40 5.11 1.79 -11.16
C ALA A 40 5.93 1.60 -9.86
N SER A 41 5.35 1.96 -8.71
CA SER A 41 6.00 1.77 -7.40
C SER A 41 6.18 0.30 -7.06
N TRP A 42 5.21 -0.55 -7.42
CA TRP A 42 5.28 -2.00 -7.26
C TRP A 42 6.40 -2.59 -8.13
N GLU A 43 6.49 -2.22 -9.40
CA GLU A 43 7.58 -2.68 -10.27
C GLU A 43 8.95 -2.23 -9.78
N ALA A 44 9.07 -0.99 -9.31
CA ALA A 44 10.30 -0.49 -8.72
C ALA A 44 10.69 -1.29 -7.46
N LEU A 45 9.72 -1.64 -6.61
CA LEU A 45 9.96 -2.48 -5.44
C LEU A 45 10.47 -3.87 -5.85
N ILE A 46 9.89 -4.48 -6.88
CA ILE A 46 10.31 -5.81 -7.36
C ILE A 46 11.74 -5.77 -7.90
N ARG A 47 12.09 -4.74 -8.69
CA ARG A 47 13.47 -4.54 -9.16
C ARG A 47 14.45 -4.35 -8.00
N GLU A 48 14.07 -3.54 -7.02
CA GLU A 48 14.89 -3.28 -5.82
C GLU A 48 15.10 -4.55 -4.99
N ARG A 49 14.06 -5.37 -4.83
CA ARG A 49 14.15 -6.70 -4.20
C ARG A 49 15.17 -7.56 -4.93
N ASP A 50 15.07 -7.64 -6.26
CA ASP A 50 15.93 -8.51 -7.05
C ASP A 50 17.40 -8.07 -6.97
N SER A 51 17.67 -6.76 -6.95
CA SER A 51 19.04 -6.23 -6.77
C SER A 51 19.59 -6.39 -5.35
N ALA A 52 18.73 -6.32 -4.33
CA ALA A 52 19.15 -6.34 -2.92
C ALA A 52 19.06 -7.74 -2.28
N ARG A 53 18.67 -8.77 -3.05
CA ARG A 53 18.44 -10.12 -2.53
C ARG A 53 19.70 -10.75 -1.93
N SER A 54 20.86 -10.52 -2.55
CA SER A 54 22.16 -10.99 -2.04
C SER A 54 22.56 -10.33 -0.72
N GLU A 55 21.94 -9.19 -0.37
CA GLU A 55 22.18 -8.45 0.87
C GLU A 55 21.13 -8.77 1.96
N GLY A 56 20.38 -9.88 1.79
CA GLY A 56 19.36 -10.32 2.75
C GLY A 56 18.07 -9.50 2.74
N ALA A 57 17.81 -8.75 1.66
CA ALA A 57 16.53 -8.07 1.50
C ALA A 57 15.45 -9.04 1.02
N HIS A 58 14.30 -8.99 1.67
CA HIS A 58 13.16 -9.87 1.40
C HIS A 58 11.87 -9.08 1.37
N LEU A 59 10.95 -9.51 0.51
CA LEU A 59 9.61 -8.97 0.44
C LEU A 59 8.68 -9.73 1.38
N VAL A 60 8.00 -9.01 2.27
CA VAL A 60 6.98 -9.57 3.16
C VAL A 60 5.66 -8.83 3.02
N GLN A 61 4.57 -9.54 3.31
CA GLN A 61 3.24 -8.97 3.51
C GLN A 61 2.91 -8.95 5.00
N ILE A 62 2.44 -7.82 5.52
CA ILE A 62 1.88 -7.74 6.88
C ILE A 62 0.50 -8.39 6.85
N LEU A 63 0.31 -9.53 7.51
CA LEU A 63 -0.99 -10.19 7.58
C LEU A 63 -1.88 -9.55 8.64
N SER A 64 -1.35 -9.37 9.84
CA SER A 64 -2.07 -8.79 10.97
C SER A 64 -1.13 -8.02 11.89
N VAL A 65 -1.65 -7.06 12.63
CA VAL A 65 -0.93 -6.32 13.67
C VAL A 65 -1.68 -6.55 14.97
N TYR A 66 -1.14 -7.42 15.82
CA TYR A 66 -1.81 -7.84 17.05
C TYR A 66 -1.40 -7.02 18.28
N GLN A 67 -0.31 -6.25 18.20
CA GLN A 67 0.07 -5.33 19.26
C GLN A 67 0.66 -4.05 18.69
N ARG A 68 0.17 -2.90 19.14
CA ARG A 68 0.82 -1.59 18.97
C ARG A 68 1.30 -1.11 20.33
N ALA A 69 2.60 -1.02 20.52
CA ALA A 69 3.22 -0.54 21.75
C ALA A 69 3.95 0.79 21.49
N ARG A 70 4.39 1.46 22.57
CA ARG A 70 5.10 2.74 22.47
C ARG A 70 6.35 2.69 21.56
N ARG A 71 7.01 1.53 21.50
CA ARG A 71 8.26 1.29 20.77
C ARG A 71 8.07 0.52 19.48
N GLY A 72 6.85 0.52 18.91
CA GLY A 72 6.59 -0.10 17.62
C GLY A 72 5.42 -1.08 17.61
N SER A 73 5.47 -2.09 16.76
CA SER A 73 4.35 -3.02 16.57
C SER A 73 4.77 -4.47 16.44
N LYS A 74 3.99 -5.37 17.07
CA LYS A 74 4.06 -6.80 16.81
C LYS A 74 3.03 -7.17 15.75
N ALA A 75 3.47 -7.96 14.79
CA ALA A 75 2.69 -8.33 13.63
C ALA A 75 2.98 -9.78 13.24
N VAL A 76 2.07 -10.37 12.46
CA VAL A 76 2.35 -11.59 11.70
C VAL A 76 2.68 -11.17 10.28
N VAL A 77 3.82 -11.62 9.78
CA VAL A 77 4.25 -11.40 8.40
C VAL A 77 4.14 -12.68 7.59
N ARG A 78 3.97 -12.55 6.28
CA ARG A 78 4.13 -13.62 5.31
C ARG A 78 5.31 -13.31 4.40
N TRP A 79 6.26 -14.22 4.32
CA TRP A 79 7.36 -14.16 3.36
C TRP A 79 6.80 -14.37 1.95
N CYS A 80 6.96 -13.40 1.06
CA CYS A 80 6.38 -13.49 -0.28
C CYS A 80 7.06 -14.55 -1.17
N ASP A 81 8.30 -14.93 -0.85
CA ASP A 81 9.05 -15.94 -1.62
C ASP A 81 8.61 -17.38 -1.27
N THR A 82 8.31 -17.65 0.00
CA THR A 82 8.03 -19.01 0.50
C THR A 82 6.58 -19.22 0.93
N GLY A 83 5.83 -18.15 1.16
CA GLY A 83 4.49 -18.20 1.75
C GLY A 83 4.49 -18.48 3.26
N ALA A 84 5.65 -18.73 3.87
CA ALA A 84 5.77 -18.98 5.30
C ALA A 84 5.34 -17.75 6.12
N THR A 85 4.77 -18.01 7.29
CA THR A 85 4.35 -16.96 8.23
C THR A 85 5.28 -16.93 9.43
N GLN A 86 5.54 -15.73 9.94
CA GLN A 86 6.40 -15.54 11.11
C GLN A 86 5.88 -14.38 11.96
N ASP A 87 6.10 -14.46 13.28
CA ASP A 87 5.94 -13.31 14.15
C ASP A 87 7.03 -12.29 13.85
N ALA A 88 6.70 -11.01 13.94
CA ALA A 88 7.65 -9.93 13.74
C ALA A 88 7.49 -8.82 14.79
N TRP A 89 8.62 -8.28 15.24
CA TRP A 89 8.69 -7.07 16.04
C TRP A 89 9.35 -5.95 15.26
N PHE A 90 8.54 -4.95 14.90
CA PHE A 90 9.00 -3.74 14.22
C PHE A 90 9.33 -2.67 15.25
N TRP A 91 10.62 -2.46 15.52
CA TRP A 91 11.11 -1.44 16.45
C TRP A 91 10.82 -0.03 15.94
N ASP A 92 10.33 0.82 16.83
CA ASP A 92 9.99 2.24 16.63
C ASP A 92 9.19 2.53 15.36
N ARG A 93 8.42 1.54 14.89
CA ARG A 93 7.63 1.63 13.65
C ARG A 93 6.27 0.97 13.80
N HIS A 94 5.24 1.66 13.29
CA HIS A 94 3.88 1.14 13.19
C HIS A 94 3.57 0.74 11.76
N VAL A 95 3.50 -0.56 11.51
CA VAL A 95 3.16 -1.09 10.19
C VAL A 95 1.63 -1.20 10.03
N PRO A 96 1.08 -0.93 8.83
CA PRO A 96 -0.34 -1.18 8.57
C PRO A 96 -0.59 -2.64 8.16
N PRO A 97 -1.70 -3.26 8.58
CA PRO A 97 -2.15 -4.54 8.03
C PRO A 97 -2.30 -4.48 6.50
N GLY A 98 -1.94 -5.59 5.83
CA GLY A 98 -1.99 -5.75 4.38
C GLY A 98 -0.84 -5.10 3.62
N ALA A 99 -0.03 -4.23 4.25
CA ALA A 99 1.09 -3.57 3.60
C ALA A 99 2.16 -4.56 3.13
N TYR A 100 2.89 -4.18 2.10
CA TYR A 100 4.05 -4.91 1.59
C TYR A 100 5.31 -4.15 1.96
N LEU A 101 6.28 -4.85 2.55
CA LEU A 101 7.56 -4.26 2.95
C LEU A 101 8.69 -5.02 2.29
N LEU A 102 9.61 -4.27 1.66
CA LEU A 102 10.94 -4.76 1.36
C LEU A 102 11.81 -4.44 2.56
N LEU A 103 12.34 -5.47 3.22
CA LEU A 103 13.07 -5.30 4.48
C LEU A 103 14.25 -6.26 4.61
N ARG A 104 15.13 -5.93 5.54
CA ARG A 104 16.10 -6.82 6.19
C ARG A 104 15.63 -7.07 7.61
N GLY A 105 16.25 -8.04 8.27
CA GLY A 105 16.03 -8.31 9.68
C GLY A 105 16.75 -9.57 10.09
N HIS A 106 16.61 -9.92 11.37
CA HIS A 106 17.18 -11.13 11.92
C HIS A 106 16.15 -11.87 12.75
N THR A 107 16.27 -13.19 12.79
CA THR A 107 15.43 -14.04 13.63
C THR A 107 16.02 -14.12 15.02
N GLY A 108 15.16 -14.04 16.04
CA GLY A 108 15.56 -14.17 17.43
C GLY A 108 14.42 -14.68 18.33
N PHE A 109 14.75 -14.86 19.60
CA PHE A 109 13.81 -15.36 20.59
C PHE A 109 12.89 -14.25 21.13
N GLY A 110 11.58 -14.47 21.00
CA GLY A 110 10.52 -13.67 21.60
C GLY A 110 10.21 -14.11 23.04
N PRO A 111 10.66 -13.37 24.07
CA PRO A 111 10.51 -13.82 25.47
C PRO A 111 9.07 -13.85 25.97
N HIS A 112 8.17 -13.05 25.37
CA HIS A 112 6.80 -12.92 25.88
C HIS A 112 5.90 -14.09 25.51
N ASN A 113 6.20 -14.79 24.41
CA ASN A 113 5.43 -15.95 23.94
C ASN A 113 6.31 -17.21 23.81
N HIS A 114 7.54 -17.17 24.32
CA HIS A 114 8.54 -18.24 24.18
C HIS A 114 8.74 -18.69 22.73
N ASN A 115 8.58 -17.78 21.78
CA ASN A 115 8.71 -18.09 20.36
C ASN A 115 10.19 -17.96 19.94
N PRO A 116 10.86 -19.04 19.50
CA PRO A 116 12.25 -18.97 19.02
C PRO A 116 12.40 -18.33 17.65
N ASP A 117 11.29 -18.02 16.97
CA ASP A 117 11.23 -17.64 15.57
C ASP A 117 10.50 -16.29 15.41
N VAL A 118 11.04 -15.23 15.99
CA VAL A 118 10.55 -13.85 15.83
C VAL A 118 11.49 -13.06 14.95
N LEU A 119 10.96 -12.46 13.88
CA LEU A 119 11.67 -11.51 13.03
C LEU A 119 11.78 -10.16 13.73
N TYR A 120 13.01 -9.75 14.05
CA TYR A 120 13.31 -8.42 14.55
C TYR A 120 13.67 -7.49 13.39
N VAL A 121 12.98 -6.34 13.33
CA VAL A 121 13.15 -5.34 12.28
C VAL A 121 13.30 -3.96 12.91
N HIS A 122 14.45 -3.33 12.69
CA HIS A 122 14.75 -1.95 13.07
C HIS A 122 14.33 -0.96 11.97
N PRO A 123 14.15 0.34 12.32
CA PRO A 123 13.66 1.34 11.36
C PRO A 123 14.45 1.40 10.05
N HIS A 124 15.78 1.27 10.13
CA HIS A 124 16.70 1.33 8.98
C HIS A 124 16.70 0.05 8.13
N GLU A 125 16.15 -1.05 8.64
CA GLU A 125 16.08 -2.32 7.92
C GLU A 125 14.86 -2.39 7.00
N VAL A 126 13.88 -1.49 7.16
CA VAL A 126 12.77 -1.37 6.20
C VAL A 126 13.19 -0.45 5.05
N LEU A 127 13.49 -1.06 3.91
CA LEU A 127 13.97 -0.38 2.70
C LEU A 127 12.82 0.33 1.99
N ARG A 128 11.66 -0.34 1.85
CA ARG A 128 10.48 0.21 1.19
C ARG A 128 9.19 -0.32 1.79
N GLN A 129 8.13 0.49 1.74
CA GLN A 129 6.79 0.11 2.15
C GLN A 129 5.77 0.55 1.09
N LEU A 130 4.88 -0.35 0.70
CA LEU A 130 3.76 -0.08 -0.20
C LEU A 130 2.42 -0.48 0.44
N PRO A 131 1.32 0.21 0.09
CA PRO A 131 0.00 -0.13 0.63
C PRO A 131 -0.50 -1.46 0.07
N ALA A 132 -1.48 -2.05 0.75
CA ALA A 132 -2.04 -3.37 0.44
C ALA A 132 -2.54 -3.54 -1.00
N HIS A 133 -3.00 -2.45 -1.62
CA HIS A 133 -3.58 -2.47 -2.95
C HIS A 133 -2.55 -2.23 -4.08
N ALA A 134 -1.28 -1.98 -3.77
CA ALA A 134 -0.23 -1.79 -4.79
C ALA A 134 -0.08 -2.98 -5.76
N PRO A 135 -0.03 -4.26 -5.32
CA PRO A 135 -0.01 -5.38 -6.26
C PRO A 135 -1.30 -5.47 -7.11
N GLY A 136 -2.44 -5.03 -6.57
CA GLY A 136 -3.69 -4.95 -7.31
C GLY A 136 -3.66 -3.90 -8.42
N ALA A 137 -3.11 -2.73 -8.13
CA ALA A 137 -2.89 -1.66 -9.12
C ALA A 137 -2.00 -2.13 -10.27
N TRP A 138 -0.89 -2.81 -9.94
CA TRP A 138 0.01 -3.40 -10.92
C TRP A 138 -0.67 -4.46 -11.80
N ARG A 139 -1.46 -5.37 -11.21
CA ARG A 139 -2.21 -6.38 -11.98
C ARG A 139 -3.24 -5.76 -12.91
N SER A 140 -3.95 -4.73 -12.46
CA SER A 140 -4.92 -4.01 -13.28
C SER A 140 -4.26 -3.27 -14.45
N HIS A 141 -3.08 -2.69 -14.22
CA HIS A 141 -2.30 -2.01 -15.26
C HIS A 141 -1.80 -2.97 -16.35
N ASN A 142 -1.41 -4.19 -15.98
CA ASN A 142 -0.84 -5.18 -16.90
C ASN A 142 -1.87 -6.14 -17.51
N ARG A 143 -3.17 -5.94 -17.27
CA ARG A 143 -4.23 -6.79 -17.83
C ARG A 143 -4.53 -6.35 -19.27
N PRO A 144 -4.56 -7.26 -20.27
CA PRO A 144 -4.99 -6.89 -21.60
C PRO A 144 -6.45 -6.43 -21.59
N PRO A 145 -6.85 -5.48 -22.47
CA PRO A 145 -8.25 -5.16 -22.66
C PRO A 145 -8.99 -6.41 -23.15
N ILE A 146 -10.16 -6.67 -22.56
CA ILE A 146 -11.09 -7.74 -22.95
C ILE A 146 -11.84 -7.30 -24.20
#